data_AF-A2G3A1-F1
#
_entry.id   AF-A2G3A1-F1
#
_cell.length_a   1.000
_cell.length_b   1.000
_cell.length_c   1.000
_cell.angle_alpha   90.00
_cell.angle_beta   90.00
_cell.angle_gamma   90.00
#
_symmetry.space_group_name_H-M   'P 1'
#
loop_
_entity.id
_entity.type
_entity.pdbx_description
1 polymer ?
#
loop_
_entity_poly.entity_id
_entity_poly.type
_entity_poly.pdbx_seq_one_letter_code
_entity_poly.pdbx_strand_id
1 'polypeptide(L)'
;MSSSLQPGNKIECYFSDIKPIEVFKYPSQASRIIWGVNSNNILQSSLQILDFIKTSKIPIQMALYLIDIFSQIRVKEIKLFSELYQKLSNAFPHMYEPKNKKLIELLHYQFENSEQKIEEILNLYSTESPLFYIAWDKVDDLKNKFPNLDINNNIDQEITPLGCAIKYGSELCFNYLKKFRSSIH
;
A
#
# COMPACT_ATOMS: atom_id res chain seq x y z
N MET A 1 29.85 6.61 -48.65
CA MET A 1 28.37 6.52 -48.56
C MET A 1 28.02 6.12 -47.15
N SER A 2 27.57 7.08 -46.36
CA SER A 2 27.20 6.95 -44.95
C SER A 2 25.72 6.54 -44.89
N SER A 3 25.44 5.28 -44.57
CA SER A 3 24.08 4.82 -44.29
C SER A 3 23.74 5.11 -42.83
N SER A 4 22.97 6.17 -42.60
CA SER A 4 22.36 6.51 -41.32
C SER A 4 21.33 5.45 -40.92
N LEU A 5 21.54 4.78 -39.80
CA LEU A 5 20.51 4.00 -39.11
C LEU A 5 19.42 4.96 -38.60
N GLN A 6 18.19 4.78 -39.09
CA GLN A 6 17.03 5.44 -38.48
C GLN A 6 16.78 4.85 -37.08
N PRO A 7 16.49 5.68 -36.06
CA PRO A 7 16.11 5.18 -34.76
C PRO A 7 14.71 4.57 -34.84
N GLY A 8 14.58 3.30 -34.45
CA GLY A 8 13.31 2.60 -34.40
C GLY A 8 12.31 3.36 -33.52
N ASN A 9 11.12 3.61 -34.07
CA ASN A 9 9.97 4.15 -33.35
C ASN A 9 9.65 3.24 -32.16
N LYS A 10 10.16 3.59 -30.98
CA LYS A 10 9.55 3.16 -29.72
C LYS A 10 8.19 3.83 -29.66
N ILE A 11 7.14 3.09 -29.98
CA ILE A 11 5.77 3.50 -29.69
C ILE A 11 5.67 3.47 -28.16
N GLU A 12 6.00 4.58 -27.51
CA GLU A 12 5.55 4.86 -26.15
C GLU A 12 4.02 4.91 -26.20
N CYS A 13 3.37 3.81 -25.84
CA CYS A 13 1.91 3.81 -25.70
C CYS A 13 1.53 4.75 -24.56
N TYR A 14 1.01 5.93 -24.93
CA TYR A 14 0.51 6.92 -23.99
C TYR A 14 -0.90 6.51 -23.55
N PHE A 15 -1.00 5.83 -22.40
CA PHE A 15 -2.27 5.27 -21.90
C PHE A 15 -3.15 6.26 -21.12
N SER A 16 -2.68 7.50 -20.88
CA SER A 16 -3.40 8.48 -20.06
C SER A 16 -4.75 8.91 -20.65
N ASP A 17 -4.89 8.83 -21.97
CA ASP A 17 -6.08 9.34 -22.68
C ASP A 17 -7.09 8.23 -23.04
N ILE A 18 -6.79 6.97 -22.69
CA ILE A 18 -7.68 5.86 -22.98
C ILE A 18 -8.87 5.91 -22.02
N LYS A 19 -10.03 6.27 -22.56
CA LYS A 19 -11.30 6.18 -21.84
C LYS A 19 -11.68 4.71 -21.67
N PRO A 20 -12.07 4.26 -20.46
CA PRO A 20 -12.66 2.94 -20.30
C PRO A 20 -13.87 2.79 -21.21
N ILE A 21 -14.05 1.60 -21.78
CA ILE A 21 -15.35 1.24 -22.37
C ILE A 21 -16.46 1.39 -21.32
N GLU A 22 -17.68 1.64 -21.76
CA GLU A 22 -18.78 2.09 -20.89
C GLU A 22 -18.98 1.21 -19.64
N VAL A 23 -18.89 -0.12 -19.80
CA VAL A 23 -19.02 -1.10 -18.71
C VAL A 23 -17.97 -0.90 -17.60
N PHE A 24 -16.77 -0.42 -17.94
CA PHE A 24 -15.69 -0.17 -16.98
C PHE A 24 -15.61 1.27 -16.50
N LYS A 25 -16.49 2.16 -16.96
CA LYS A 25 -16.49 3.58 -16.56
C LYS A 25 -16.55 3.74 -15.04
N TYR A 26 -17.55 3.16 -14.39
CA TYR A 26 -17.74 3.26 -12.95
C TYR A 26 -16.77 2.39 -12.13
N PRO A 27 -16.47 1.14 -12.52
CA PRO A 27 -15.39 0.37 -11.89
C PRO A 27 -14.04 1.09 -11.90
N SER A 28 -13.67 1.74 -13.02
CA SER A 28 -12.43 2.53 -13.11
C SER A 28 -12.45 3.77 -12.21
N GLN A 29 -13.61 4.44 -12.09
CA GLN A 29 -13.76 5.55 -11.14
C GLN A 29 -13.65 5.07 -9.69
N ALA A 30 -14.35 4.00 -9.34
CA ALA A 30 -14.30 3.40 -8.01
C ALA A 30 -12.88 2.99 -7.63
N SER A 31 -12.17 2.33 -8.56
CA SER A 31 -10.77 1.94 -8.41
C SER A 31 -9.88 3.15 -8.10
N ARG A 32 -10.00 4.25 -8.86
CA ARG A 32 -9.24 5.49 -8.61
C ARG A 32 -9.57 6.13 -7.27
N ILE A 33 -10.85 6.16 -6.88
CA ILE A 33 -11.29 6.70 -5.60
C ILE A 33 -10.68 5.88 -4.46
N ILE A 34 -10.85 4.55 -4.48
CA ILE A 34 -10.35 3.65 -3.41
C ILE A 34 -8.82 3.69 -3.35
N TRP A 35 -8.14 3.69 -4.51
CA TRP A 35 -6.68 3.82 -4.56
C TRP A 35 -6.19 5.12 -3.93
N GLY A 36 -6.91 6.22 -4.15
CA GLY A 36 -6.57 7.56 -3.65
C GLY A 36 -6.98 7.84 -2.20
N VAL A 37 -7.53 6.86 -1.48
CA VAL A 37 -7.96 7.05 -0.08
C VAL A 37 -6.77 7.40 0.81
N ASN A 38 -6.98 8.42 1.64
CA ASN A 38 -6.08 8.87 2.69
C ASN A 38 -6.91 9.46 3.87
N SER A 39 -6.23 9.84 4.94
CA SER A 39 -6.85 10.40 6.14
C SER A 39 -7.70 11.65 5.87
N ASN A 40 -7.35 12.44 4.85
CA ASN A 40 -8.03 13.70 4.54
C ASN A 40 -9.32 13.51 3.73
N ASN A 41 -9.42 12.42 2.95
CA ASN A 41 -10.52 12.23 2.01
C ASN A 41 -11.36 10.97 2.26
N ILE A 42 -11.08 10.18 3.30
CA ILE A 42 -11.75 8.90 3.53
C ILE A 42 -13.27 9.04 3.64
N LEU A 43 -13.77 10.09 4.31
CA LEU A 43 -15.22 10.32 4.44
C LEU A 43 -15.87 10.56 3.07
N GLN A 44 -15.31 11.49 2.29
CA GLN A 44 -15.81 11.82 0.96
C GLN A 44 -15.72 10.62 0.01
N SER A 45 -14.59 9.90 0.04
CA SER A 45 -14.37 8.70 -0.78
C SER A 45 -15.39 7.62 -0.43
N SER A 46 -15.65 7.40 0.87
CA SER A 46 -16.67 6.45 1.33
C SER A 46 -18.05 6.81 0.81
N LEU A 47 -18.44 8.09 0.88
CA LEU A 47 -19.74 8.55 0.38
C LEU A 47 -19.89 8.34 -1.14
N GLN A 48 -18.83 8.61 -1.92
CA GLN A 48 -18.86 8.39 -3.37
C GLN A 48 -18.98 6.91 -3.73
N ILE A 49 -18.24 6.03 -3.05
CA ILE A 49 -18.34 4.58 -3.28
C ILE A 49 -19.73 4.07 -2.86
N LEU A 50 -20.27 4.55 -1.74
CA LEU A 50 -21.63 4.22 -1.32
C LEU A 50 -22.68 4.66 -2.35
N ASP A 51 -22.54 5.86 -2.93
CA ASP A 51 -23.41 6.31 -4.03
C ASP A 51 -23.33 5.35 -5.23
N PHE A 52 -22.11 4.95 -5.63
CA PHE A 52 -21.93 4.04 -6.74
C PHE A 52 -22.60 2.68 -6.51
N ILE A 53 -22.54 2.16 -5.28
CA ILE A 53 -23.18 0.90 -4.93
C ILE A 53 -24.71 1.08 -4.89
N LYS A 54 -25.22 2.12 -4.20
CA LYS A 54 -26.66 2.38 -4.03
C LYS A 54 -27.37 2.68 -5.34
N THR A 55 -26.69 3.32 -6.28
CA THR A 55 -27.21 3.62 -7.63
C THR A 55 -26.92 2.50 -8.64
N SER A 56 -26.46 1.33 -8.17
CA SER A 56 -26.17 0.15 -8.99
C SER A 56 -25.15 0.39 -10.13
N LYS A 57 -24.32 1.43 -10.00
CA LYS A 57 -23.22 1.72 -10.93
C LYS A 57 -22.08 0.70 -10.80
N ILE A 58 -21.89 0.13 -9.60
CA ILE A 58 -21.02 -1.01 -9.34
C ILE A 58 -21.68 -1.97 -8.35
N PRO A 59 -21.40 -3.28 -8.42
CA PRO A 59 -21.79 -4.21 -7.37
C PRO A 59 -20.89 -4.02 -6.14
N ILE A 60 -21.43 -4.29 -4.96
CA ILE A 60 -20.70 -4.17 -3.69
C ILE A 60 -19.46 -5.06 -3.64
N GLN A 61 -19.55 -6.26 -4.21
CA GLN A 61 -18.45 -7.21 -4.29
C GLN A 61 -17.24 -6.62 -5.04
N MET A 62 -17.47 -5.75 -6.04
CA MET A 62 -16.39 -5.07 -6.74
C MET A 62 -15.66 -4.09 -5.83
N ALA A 63 -16.39 -3.30 -5.03
CA ALA A 63 -15.78 -2.36 -4.10
C ALA A 63 -14.96 -3.09 -3.03
N LEU A 64 -15.50 -4.16 -2.46
CA LEU A 64 -14.79 -4.98 -1.46
C LEU A 64 -13.56 -5.66 -2.05
N TYR A 65 -13.66 -6.21 -3.26
CA TYR A 65 -12.52 -6.78 -3.98
C TYR A 65 -11.42 -5.74 -4.22
N LEU A 66 -11.78 -4.52 -4.65
CA LEU A 66 -10.81 -3.44 -4.84
C LEU A 66 -10.12 -3.04 -3.53
N ILE A 67 -10.87 -2.96 -2.42
CA ILE A 67 -10.31 -2.70 -1.09
C ILE A 67 -9.33 -3.80 -0.70
N ASP A 68 -9.71 -5.06 -0.88
CA ASP A 68 -8.87 -6.22 -0.57
C ASP A 68 -7.55 -6.18 -1.36
N ILE A 69 -7.61 -5.98 -2.68
CA ILE A 69 -6.41 -5.88 -3.53
C ILE A 69 -5.54 -4.68 -3.13
N PHE A 70 -6.13 -3.51 -2.92
CA PHE A 70 -5.35 -2.32 -2.58
C PHE A 70 -4.75 -2.38 -1.17
N SER A 71 -5.42 -3.05 -0.22
CA SER A 71 -4.85 -3.29 1.11
C SER A 71 -3.61 -4.19 1.09
N GLN A 72 -3.46 -5.05 0.07
CA GLN A 72 -2.28 -5.89 -0.14
C GLN A 72 -1.12 -5.11 -0.78
N ILE A 73 -1.44 -4.07 -1.56
CA ILE A 73 -0.43 -3.24 -2.25
C ILE A 73 0.05 -2.11 -1.33
N ARG A 74 -0.88 -1.41 -0.68
CA ARG A 74 -0.64 -0.27 0.21
C ARG A 74 -0.69 -0.71 1.68
N VAL A 75 0.23 -1.62 2.02
CA VAL A 75 0.23 -2.31 3.32
C VAL A 75 0.44 -1.38 4.52
N LYS A 76 1.13 -0.24 4.33
CA LYS A 76 1.32 0.78 5.39
C LYS A 76 0.01 1.48 5.74
N GLU A 77 -0.92 1.51 4.80
CA GLU A 77 -2.20 2.20 4.90
C GLU A 77 -3.36 1.24 5.16
N ILE A 78 -3.09 0.01 5.59
CA ILE A 78 -4.12 -1.01 5.85
C ILE A 78 -5.21 -0.53 6.81
N LYS A 79 -4.88 0.35 7.76
CA LYS A 79 -5.86 1.02 8.64
C LYS A 79 -6.91 1.81 7.87
N LEU A 80 -6.50 2.57 6.84
CA LEU A 80 -7.43 3.34 6.01
C LEU A 80 -8.38 2.43 5.24
N PHE A 81 -7.87 1.27 4.78
CA PHE A 81 -8.69 0.28 4.10
C PHE A 81 -9.66 -0.43 5.04
N SER A 82 -9.28 -0.68 6.30
CA SER A 82 -10.22 -1.26 7.29
C SER A 82 -11.31 -0.27 7.66
N GLU A 83 -10.98 1.01 7.83
CA GLU A 83 -11.97 2.08 8.07
C GLU A 83 -12.95 2.24 6.90
N LEU A 84 -12.45 2.22 5.66
CA LEU A 84 -13.30 2.26 4.48
C LEU A 84 -14.17 1.00 4.40
N TYR A 85 -13.60 -0.18 4.61
CA TYR A 85 -14.32 -1.44 4.62
C TYR A 85 -15.49 -1.41 5.61
N GLN A 86 -15.23 -1.03 6.86
CA GLN A 86 -16.27 -0.92 7.90
C GLN A 86 -17.38 0.06 7.52
N LYS A 87 -17.05 1.23 6.95
CA LYS A 87 -18.06 2.19 6.48
C LYS A 87 -18.99 1.59 5.42
N LEU A 88 -18.44 0.76 4.53
CA LEU A 88 -19.26 0.03 3.56
C LEU A 88 -20.05 -1.09 4.25
N SER A 89 -19.44 -1.87 5.15
CA SER A 89 -20.10 -2.96 5.89
C SER A 89 -21.30 -2.52 6.70
N ASN A 90 -21.19 -1.38 7.37
CA ASN A 90 -22.29 -0.81 8.14
C ASN A 90 -23.49 -0.42 7.26
N ALA A 91 -23.26 -0.10 5.99
CA ALA A 91 -24.33 0.21 5.04
C ALA A 91 -24.97 -1.05 4.41
N PHE A 92 -24.31 -2.21 4.45
CA PHE A 92 -24.76 -3.44 3.80
C PHE A 92 -24.41 -4.69 4.65
N PRO A 93 -25.34 -5.20 5.47
CA PRO A 93 -25.04 -6.15 6.56
C PRO A 93 -24.74 -7.61 6.15
N HIS A 94 -24.40 -7.91 4.90
CA HIS A 94 -24.12 -9.27 4.42
C HIS A 94 -22.87 -9.29 3.53
N MET A 95 -21.74 -8.86 4.08
CA MET A 95 -20.50 -8.70 3.33
C MET A 95 -19.66 -9.96 3.26
N TYR A 96 -18.92 -10.09 2.15
CA TYR A 96 -17.88 -11.10 1.98
C TYR A 96 -16.64 -10.69 2.74
N GLU A 97 -16.11 -11.61 3.54
CA GLU A 97 -14.82 -11.45 4.21
C GLU A 97 -13.68 -11.16 3.20
N PRO A 98 -12.77 -10.21 3.49
CA PRO A 98 -11.61 -9.97 2.65
C PRO A 98 -10.67 -11.18 2.64
N LYS A 99 -9.72 -11.23 1.70
CA LYS A 99 -8.70 -12.31 1.64
C LYS A 99 -7.39 -11.90 2.30
N ASN A 100 -7.11 -10.60 2.40
CA ASN A 100 -5.94 -10.08 3.09
C ASN A 100 -6.03 -10.40 4.58
N LYS A 101 -5.20 -11.34 5.05
CA LYS A 101 -5.16 -11.79 6.45
C LYS A 101 -5.00 -10.64 7.45
N LYS A 102 -4.10 -9.69 7.19
CA LYS A 102 -3.91 -8.53 8.08
C LYS A 102 -5.16 -7.64 8.14
N LEU A 103 -5.90 -7.54 7.05
CA LEU A 103 -7.15 -6.78 7.02
C LEU A 103 -8.24 -7.50 7.81
N ILE A 104 -8.35 -8.83 7.68
CA ILE A 104 -9.27 -9.66 8.48
C ILE A 104 -8.96 -9.49 9.97
N GLU A 105 -7.71 -9.69 10.38
CA GLU A 105 -7.28 -9.56 11.78
C GLU A 105 -7.56 -8.15 12.31
N LEU A 106 -7.27 -7.11 11.52
CA LEU A 106 -7.52 -5.74 11.92
C LEU A 106 -9.01 -5.46 12.13
N LEU A 107 -9.87 -5.94 11.22
CA LEU A 107 -11.32 -5.80 11.34
C LEU A 107 -11.86 -6.53 12.59
N HIS A 108 -11.30 -7.70 12.91
CA HIS A 108 -11.66 -8.48 14.10
C HIS A 108 -11.28 -7.75 15.39
N TYR A 109 -10.02 -7.33 15.56
CA TYR A 109 -9.59 -6.67 16.79
C TYR A 109 -10.14 -5.24 16.96
N GLN A 110 -10.50 -4.57 15.86
CA GLN A 110 -11.26 -3.33 15.92
C GLN A 110 -12.66 -3.53 16.53
N PHE A 111 -13.29 -4.68 16.30
CA PHE A 111 -14.56 -5.02 16.95
C PHE A 111 -14.38 -5.36 18.43
N GLU A 112 -13.29 -6.06 18.78
CA GLU A 112 -12.95 -6.40 20.16
C GLU A 112 -12.40 -5.22 20.98
N ASN A 113 -12.09 -4.09 20.34
CA ASN A 113 -11.44 -2.91 20.95
C ASN A 113 -10.08 -3.22 21.60
N SER A 114 -9.27 -4.09 20.98
CA SER A 114 -7.93 -4.44 21.47
C SER A 114 -6.86 -3.55 20.84
N GLU A 115 -6.53 -2.42 21.47
CA GLU A 115 -5.57 -1.45 20.95
C GLU A 115 -4.17 -2.04 20.73
N GLN A 116 -3.70 -2.87 21.66
CA GLN A 116 -2.38 -3.52 21.55
C GLN A 116 -2.29 -4.41 20.30
N LYS A 117 -3.33 -5.23 20.05
CA LYS A 117 -3.36 -6.11 18.88
C LYS A 117 -3.43 -5.33 17.58
N ILE A 118 -4.19 -4.23 17.58
CA ILE A 118 -4.24 -3.31 16.45
C ILE A 118 -2.84 -2.76 16.14
N GLU A 119 -2.12 -2.26 17.14
CA GLU A 119 -0.77 -1.73 16.94
C GLU A 119 0.20 -2.78 16.38
N GLU A 120 0.16 -4.01 16.92
CA GLU A 120 0.96 -5.14 16.42
C GLU A 120 0.69 -5.42 14.93
N ILE A 121 -0.57 -5.38 14.49
CA ILE A 121 -0.97 -5.64 13.09
C ILE A 121 -0.54 -4.51 12.16
N LEU A 122 -0.65 -3.27 12.62
CA LEU A 122 -0.30 -2.08 11.83
C LEU A 122 1.21 -1.98 11.58
N ASN A 123 2.02 -2.54 12.46
CA ASN A 123 3.46 -2.59 12.28
C ASN A 123 3.84 -3.64 11.22
N LEU A 124 4.66 -3.23 10.24
CA LEU A 124 5.16 -4.13 9.20
C LEU A 124 6.19 -5.12 9.74
N TYR A 125 6.96 -4.67 10.73
CA TYR A 125 8.01 -5.42 11.42
C TYR A 125 7.95 -5.10 12.91
N SER A 126 8.52 -5.97 13.74
CA SER A 126 8.72 -5.70 15.18
C SER A 126 9.46 -4.38 15.41
N THR A 127 9.04 -3.59 16.40
CA THR A 127 9.68 -2.33 16.80
C THR A 127 11.13 -2.52 17.28
N GLU A 128 11.50 -3.76 17.61
CA GLU A 128 12.86 -4.15 18.00
C GLU A 128 13.74 -4.52 16.79
N SER A 129 13.16 -4.61 15.60
CA SER A 129 13.89 -4.90 14.36
C SER A 129 14.31 -3.62 13.65
N PRO A 130 15.54 -3.55 13.08
CA PRO A 130 15.93 -2.44 12.21
C PRO A 130 14.99 -2.28 11.00
N LEU A 131 14.35 -3.37 10.56
CA LEU A 131 13.37 -3.34 9.46
C LEU A 131 12.17 -2.44 9.77
N PHE A 132 11.76 -2.29 11.03
CA PHE A 132 10.68 -1.38 11.40
C PHE A 132 11.04 0.07 11.08
N TYR A 133 12.22 0.53 11.52
CA TYR A 133 12.68 1.89 11.30
C TYR A 133 12.93 2.15 9.81
N ILE A 134 13.45 1.16 9.09
CA ILE A 134 13.63 1.25 7.64
C ILE A 134 12.28 1.35 6.95
N ALA A 135 11.35 0.45 7.23
CA ALA A 135 10.04 0.43 6.58
C ALA A 135 9.28 1.75 6.81
N TRP A 136 9.42 2.38 7.98
CA TRP A 136 8.79 3.66 8.31
C TRP A 136 9.64 4.91 8.01
N ASP A 137 10.77 4.75 7.32
CA ASP A 137 11.72 5.81 6.95
C ASP A 137 12.25 6.67 8.12
N LYS A 138 12.37 6.06 9.30
CA LYS A 138 12.86 6.67 10.55
C LYS A 138 14.38 6.62 10.65
N VAL A 139 15.07 7.32 9.76
CA VAL A 139 16.53 7.21 9.59
C VAL A 139 17.34 7.59 10.85
N ASP A 140 16.89 8.57 11.62
CA ASP A 140 17.64 9.02 12.80
C ASP A 140 17.49 8.05 13.98
N ASP A 141 16.29 7.49 14.17
CA ASP A 141 16.06 6.41 15.14
C ASP A 141 16.86 5.15 14.77
N LEU A 142 16.92 4.82 13.48
CA LEU A 142 17.70 3.70 12.97
C LEU A 142 19.19 3.85 13.34
N LYS A 143 19.78 5.02 13.08
CA LYS A 143 21.19 5.32 13.41
C LYS A 143 21.47 5.18 14.90
N ASN A 144 20.56 5.73 15.72
CA ASN A 144 20.73 5.75 17.17
C ASN A 144 20.62 4.35 17.78
N LYS A 145 19.67 3.54 17.32
CA LYS A 145 19.42 2.20 17.87
C LYS A 145 20.31 1.11 17.29
N PHE A 146 20.70 1.24 16.02
CA PHE A 146 21.48 0.21 15.30
C PHE A 146 22.74 0.81 14.64
N PRO A 147 23.70 1.33 15.41
CA PRO A 147 24.90 1.96 14.86
C PRO A 147 25.78 0.99 14.06
N ASN A 148 25.71 -0.31 14.37
CA ASN A 148 26.51 -1.37 13.74
C ASN A 148 25.65 -2.27 12.83
N LEU A 149 24.61 -1.72 12.20
CA LEU A 149 23.72 -2.48 11.33
C LEU A 149 24.49 -3.07 10.14
N ASP A 150 24.45 -4.40 9.99
CA ASP A 150 24.94 -5.08 8.80
C ASP A 150 23.93 -4.92 7.65
N ILE A 151 24.34 -4.20 6.60
CA ILE A 151 23.50 -3.87 5.45
C ILE A 151 23.44 -4.97 4.39
N ASN A 152 24.36 -5.94 4.43
CA ASN A 152 24.51 -6.96 3.38
C ASN A 152 23.77 -8.25 3.72
N ASN A 153 23.54 -8.51 5.01
CA ASN A 153 22.83 -9.69 5.46
C ASN A 153 21.31 -9.47 5.46
N ASN A 154 20.58 -10.55 5.18
CA ASN A 154 19.13 -10.58 5.38
C ASN A 154 18.84 -10.51 6.88
N ILE A 155 17.97 -9.60 7.27
CA ILE A 155 17.40 -9.59 8.62
C ILE A 155 16.26 -10.61 8.64
N ASP A 156 16.26 -11.46 9.66
CA ASP A 156 15.25 -12.49 9.89
C ASP A 156 15.04 -13.44 8.68
N GLN A 157 16.09 -13.63 7.88
CA GLN A 157 16.06 -14.40 6.61
C GLN A 157 15.04 -13.89 5.58
N GLU A 158 14.48 -12.69 5.77
CA GLU A 158 13.39 -12.16 4.94
C GLU A 158 13.91 -11.22 3.86
N ILE A 159 14.65 -10.17 4.25
CA ILE A 159 15.04 -9.09 3.34
C ILE A 159 16.30 -8.36 3.85
N THR A 160 17.14 -7.88 2.94
CA THR A 160 18.25 -6.98 3.30
C THR A 160 17.71 -5.60 3.72
N PRO A 161 18.43 -4.85 4.56
CA PRO A 161 18.09 -3.46 4.88
C PRO A 161 17.80 -2.59 3.64
N LEU A 162 18.66 -2.69 2.62
CA LEU A 162 18.49 -1.93 1.38
C LEU A 162 17.25 -2.40 0.60
N GLY A 163 17.00 -3.71 0.55
CA GLY A 163 15.80 -4.27 -0.05
C GLY A 163 14.52 -3.79 0.65
N CYS A 164 14.54 -3.69 1.97
CA CYS A 164 13.43 -3.15 2.75
C CYS A 164 13.15 -1.68 2.41
N ALA A 165 14.21 -0.86 2.33
CA ALA A 165 14.07 0.55 1.95
C ALA A 165 13.46 0.71 0.55
N ILE A 166 13.88 -0.12 -0.42
CA ILE A 166 13.34 -0.12 -1.78
C ILE A 166 11.86 -0.56 -1.79
N LYS A 167 11.55 -1.69 -1.13
CA LYS A 167 10.19 -2.27 -1.09
C LYS A 167 9.15 -1.28 -0.57
N TYR A 168 9.54 -0.46 0.39
CA TYR A 168 8.63 0.45 1.09
C TYR A 168 8.80 1.93 0.74
N GLY A 169 9.66 2.26 -0.23
CA GLY A 169 9.88 3.63 -0.68
C GLY A 169 10.47 4.54 0.39
N SER A 170 11.34 3.98 1.25
CA SER A 170 11.94 4.70 2.38
C SER A 170 13.18 5.46 1.92
N GLU A 171 12.99 6.68 1.43
CA GLU A 171 14.00 7.48 0.75
C GLU A 171 15.19 7.84 1.66
N LEU A 172 14.93 8.30 2.89
CA LEU A 172 15.98 8.73 3.81
C LEU A 172 16.84 7.55 4.24
N CYS A 173 16.20 6.43 4.60
CA CYS A 173 16.87 5.18 4.92
C CYS A 173 17.64 4.62 3.71
N PHE A 174 17.07 4.65 2.50
CA PHE A 174 17.75 4.21 1.28
C PHE A 174 19.04 5.02 1.05
N ASN A 175 18.95 6.35 1.12
CA ASN A 175 20.09 7.24 0.92
C ASN A 175 21.17 7.04 1.99
N TYR A 176 20.77 6.78 3.23
CA TYR A 176 21.68 6.43 4.31
C TYR A 176 22.40 5.10 4.05
N LEU A 177 21.65 4.03 3.79
CA LEU A 177 22.18 2.67 3.59
C LEU A 177 23.07 2.57 2.35
N LYS A 178 22.72 3.28 1.26
CA LYS A 178 23.53 3.33 0.03
C LYS A 178 24.94 3.85 0.28
N LYS A 179 25.11 4.85 1.16
CA LYS A 179 26.43 5.44 1.48
C LYS A 179 27.38 4.43 2.11
N PHE A 180 26.89 3.54 2.97
CA PHE A 180 27.73 2.51 3.59
C PHE A 180 28.23 1.47 2.59
N ARG A 181 27.45 1.17 1.54
CA ARG A 181 27.87 0.23 0.51
C ARG A 181 28.99 0.79 -0.37
N SER A 182 29.04 2.10 -0.58
CA SER A 182 30.12 2.78 -1.32
C SER A 182 31.42 2.96 -0.52
N SER A 183 31.43 2.69 0.78
CA SER A 183 32.61 2.84 1.66
C SER A 183 33.42 1.54 1.85
N ILE A 184 33.03 0.44 1.20
CA ILE A 184 33.63 -0.91 1.35
C ILE A 184 34.44 -1.29 0.09
N HIS A 185 34.93 -0.31 -0.67
CA HIS A 185 35.86 -0.51 -1.79
C HIS A 185 37.12 0.32 -1.61
#